data_AF-A0A563CAX9-F1
#
_entry.id   AF-A0A563CAX9-F1
#
_cell.length_a   1.000
_cell.length_b   1.000
_cell.length_c   1.000
_cell.angle_alpha   90.00
_cell.angle_beta   90.00
_cell.angle_gamma   90.00
#
_symmetry.space_group_name_H-M   'P 1'
#
loop_
_entity.id
_entity.type
_entity.pdbx_description
1 polymer ?
#
loop_
_entity_poly.entity_id
_entity_poly.type
_entity_poly.pdbx_seq_one_letter_code
_entity_poly.pdbx_strand_id
1 'polypeptide(L)'
;LPVSAAITLLINPQFGWGDLGWQLSFSSFAGVIMLAPLLHSYFFENKEPGAFRQILIETLSAQIMTLPLLMMSFGVISNVALIANMLILPFVPLAMLLTFMSGVMVFVPIIGVLIAIPTTWLLGYMIQVTNWTAGFEWAQMEVSINLWQCAVLYVALILAMIWMKKQTKLDLAKINIVE
;
A
#
# COMPACT_ATOMS: atom_id res chain seq x y z
N LEU A 1 -9.97 12.33 0.15
CA LEU A 1 -10.50 11.04 0.65
C LEU A 1 -12.02 11.01 0.78
N PRO A 2 -12.67 11.78 1.67
CA PRO A 2 -14.11 11.62 1.92
C PRO A 2 -14.96 11.95 0.70
N VAL A 3 -14.55 12.95 -0.10
CA VAL A 3 -15.22 13.31 -1.35
C VAL A 3 -15.11 12.20 -2.41
N SER A 4 -13.92 11.61 -2.58
CA SER A 4 -13.70 10.49 -3.51
C SER A 4 -14.47 9.22 -3.11
N ALA A 5 -14.53 8.92 -1.80
CA ALA A 5 -15.33 7.82 -1.27
C ALA A 5 -16.83 8.08 -1.51
N ALA A 6 -17.31 9.30 -1.26
CA ALA A 6 -18.71 9.65 -1.48
C ALA A 6 -19.11 9.53 -2.95
N ILE A 7 -18.29 10.03 -3.89
CA ILE A 7 -18.57 9.94 -5.33
C ILE A 7 -18.58 8.48 -5.80
N THR A 8 -17.60 7.68 -5.38
CA THR A 8 -17.53 6.26 -5.79
C THR A 8 -18.68 5.43 -5.23
N LEU A 9 -19.09 5.66 -3.98
CA LEU A 9 -20.25 5.02 -3.38
C LEU A 9 -21.58 5.49 -3.96
N LEU A 10 -21.67 6.74 -4.44
CA LEU A 10 -22.84 7.26 -5.14
C LEU A 10 -23.01 6.64 -6.54
N ILE A 11 -21.91 6.40 -7.25
CA ILE A 11 -21.94 5.77 -8.59
C ILE A 11 -22.27 4.28 -8.47
N ASN A 12 -21.65 3.57 -7.53
CA ASN A 12 -22.03 2.20 -7.23
C ASN A 12 -21.83 1.88 -5.74
N PRO A 13 -22.92 1.71 -4.97
CA PRO A 13 -22.84 1.44 -3.54
C PRO A 13 -22.23 0.06 -3.24
N GLN A 14 -22.18 -0.85 -4.22
CA GLN A 14 -21.54 -2.15 -4.04
C GLN A 14 -20.02 -2.05 -3.84
N PHE A 15 -19.36 -0.97 -4.29
CA PHE A 15 -17.91 -0.80 -4.06
C PHE A 15 -17.55 -0.76 -2.57
N GLY A 16 -18.44 -0.26 -1.70
CA GLY A 16 -18.15 -0.20 -0.26
C GLY A 16 -18.13 -1.55 0.42
N TRP A 17 -18.85 -2.54 -0.10
CA TRP A 17 -19.12 -3.81 0.59
C TRP A 17 -18.59 -5.03 -0.17
N GLY A 18 -18.65 -4.99 -1.51
CA GLY A 18 -18.32 -6.11 -2.39
C GLY A 18 -17.00 -5.99 -3.13
N ASP A 19 -16.34 -4.82 -3.10
CA ASP A 19 -15.06 -4.62 -3.78
C ASP A 19 -13.90 -4.51 -2.79
N LEU A 20 -13.20 -5.63 -2.62
CA LEU A 20 -12.02 -5.72 -1.76
C LEU A 20 -10.89 -4.81 -2.26
N GLY A 21 -10.77 -4.59 -3.57
CA GLY A 21 -9.77 -3.71 -4.14
C GLY A 21 -9.99 -2.25 -3.73
N TRP A 22 -11.25 -1.81 -3.73
CA TRP A 22 -11.64 -0.48 -3.21
C TRP A 22 -11.31 -0.36 -1.72
N GLN A 23 -11.70 -1.35 -0.90
CA GLN A 23 -11.46 -1.34 0.54
C GLN A 23 -9.97 -1.29 0.90
N LEU A 24 -9.15 -2.13 0.24
CA LEU A 24 -7.71 -2.17 0.45
C LEU A 24 -7.04 -0.86 0.02
N SER A 25 -7.47 -0.26 -1.09
CA SER A 25 -6.91 1.00 -1.60
C SER A 25 -7.24 2.19 -0.70
N PHE A 26 -8.48 2.31 -0.23
CA PHE A 26 -8.86 3.36 0.71
C PHE A 26 -8.18 3.19 2.07
N SER A 27 -8.06 1.94 2.53
CA SER A 27 -7.42 1.61 3.81
C SER A 27 -5.92 1.89 3.78
N SER A 28 -5.21 1.48 2.72
CA SER A 28 -3.77 1.76 2.57
C SER A 28 -3.49 3.25 2.55
N PHE A 29 -4.26 4.01 1.78
CA PHE A 29 -4.09 5.45 1.65
C PHE A 29 -4.46 6.20 2.94
N ALA A 30 -5.51 5.78 3.65
CA ALA A 30 -5.82 6.29 4.98
C ALA A 30 -4.68 6.01 5.98
N GLY A 31 -4.08 4.81 5.91
CA GLY A 31 -2.88 4.46 6.67
C GLY A 31 -1.72 5.39 6.37
N VAL A 32 -1.40 5.65 5.11
CA VAL A 32 -0.32 6.58 4.73
C VAL A 32 -0.58 7.99 5.24
N ILE A 33 -1.78 8.55 5.05
CA ILE A 33 -2.07 9.92 5.48
C ILE A 33 -2.10 10.09 7.00
N MET A 34 -2.65 9.12 7.74
CA MET A 34 -2.82 9.26 9.19
C MET A 34 -1.67 8.66 9.97
N LEU A 35 -1.25 7.44 9.63
CA LEU A 35 -0.31 6.64 10.42
C LEU A 35 1.15 6.95 10.06
N ALA A 36 1.47 7.31 8.80
CA ALA A 36 2.84 7.65 8.41
C ALA A 36 3.41 8.90 9.13
N PRO A 37 2.71 10.05 9.22
CA PRO A 37 3.25 11.20 9.96
C PRO A 37 3.36 10.94 11.46
N LEU A 38 2.46 10.13 12.03
CA LEU A 38 2.51 9.71 13.44
C LEU A 38 3.72 8.82 13.71
N LEU A 39 3.98 7.82 12.85
CA LEU A 39 5.17 6.97 12.97
C LEU A 39 6.46 7.75 12.77
N HIS A 40 6.49 8.62 11.76
CA HIS A 40 7.67 9.43 11.47
C HIS A 40 8.08 10.27 12.68
N SER A 41 7.13 11.01 13.24
CA SER A 41 7.39 11.87 14.38
C SER A 41 7.68 11.11 15.67
N TYR A 42 7.07 9.94 15.89
CA TYR A 42 7.32 9.10 17.06
C TYR A 42 8.73 8.46 17.02
N PHE A 43 9.19 8.02 15.84
CA PHE A 43 10.48 7.33 15.72
C PHE A 43 11.67 8.25 15.40
N PHE A 44 11.46 9.41 14.76
CA PHE A 44 12.56 10.19 14.17
C PHE A 44 12.65 11.66 14.62
N GLU A 45 11.84 12.11 15.60
CA GLU A 45 11.92 13.44 16.25
C GLU A 45 12.52 14.55 15.35
N ASN A 46 11.71 15.05 14.40
CA ASN A 46 12.00 16.21 13.55
C ASN A 46 13.24 16.15 12.63
N LYS A 47 13.85 14.98 12.40
CA LYS A 47 14.88 14.84 11.35
C LYS A 47 14.22 14.57 10.00
N GLU A 48 14.67 15.25 8.93
CA GLU A 48 14.22 14.96 7.57
C GLU A 48 14.48 13.48 7.24
N PRO A 49 13.43 12.70 6.91
CA PRO A 49 13.63 11.32 6.53
C PRO A 49 14.30 11.30 5.16
N GLY A 50 15.47 10.68 5.05
CA GLY A 50 16.00 10.34 3.72
C GLY A 50 14.95 9.54 2.94
N ALA A 51 14.88 9.71 1.61
CA ALA A 51 13.82 9.15 0.74
C ALA A 51 13.50 7.66 1.03
N PHE A 52 14.52 6.86 1.34
CA PHE A 52 14.35 5.45 1.69
C PHE A 52 13.54 5.24 2.99
N ARG A 53 13.78 6.04 4.04
CA ARG A 53 13.05 5.95 5.31
C ARG A 53 11.61 6.38 5.17
N GLN A 54 11.36 7.41 4.36
CA GLN A 54 10.01 7.86 4.07
C GLN A 54 9.20 6.75 3.39
N ILE A 55 9.74 6.16 2.32
CA ILE A 55 9.09 5.04 1.61
C ILE A 55 8.82 3.86 2.55
N LEU A 56 9.77 3.52 3.43
CA LEU A 56 9.59 2.45 4.42
C LEU A 56 8.44 2.74 5.38
N ILE A 57 8.36 3.96 5.94
CA ILE A 57 7.32 4.34 6.89
C ILE A 57 5.94 4.38 6.21
N GLU A 58 5.87 4.92 4.98
CA GLU A 58 4.64 4.95 4.19
C GLU A 58 4.17 3.52 3.87
N THR A 59 5.08 2.65 3.44
CA THR A 59 4.77 1.24 3.13
C THR A 59 4.32 0.47 4.37
N LEU A 60 5.01 0.65 5.51
CA LEU A 60 4.60 0.07 6.79
C LEU A 60 3.21 0.55 7.22
N SER A 61 2.93 1.83 7.03
CA SER A 61 1.65 2.44 7.39
C SER A 61 0.50 1.88 6.56
N ALA A 62 0.70 1.78 5.25
CA ALA A 62 -0.23 1.13 4.33
C ALA A 62 -0.45 -0.34 4.70
N GLN A 63 0.62 -1.07 5.01
CA GLN A 63 0.55 -2.49 5.34
C GLN A 63 -0.20 -2.74 6.65
N ILE A 64 0.10 -1.99 7.71
CA ILE A 64 -0.57 -2.12 9.01
C ILE A 64 -2.07 -1.86 8.88
N MET A 65 -2.46 -0.86 8.10
CA MET A 65 -3.87 -0.49 7.94
C MET A 65 -4.65 -1.49 7.08
N THR A 66 -3.99 -2.13 6.10
CA THR A 66 -4.59 -3.16 5.23
C THR A 66 -4.53 -4.57 5.80
N LEU A 67 -3.67 -4.84 6.78
CA LEU A 67 -3.48 -6.16 7.39
C LEU A 67 -4.79 -6.81 7.89
N PRO A 68 -5.67 -6.11 8.64
CA PRO A 68 -6.92 -6.70 9.12
C PRO A 68 -7.87 -7.11 7.99
N LEU A 69 -7.94 -6.30 6.91
CA LEU A 69 -8.71 -6.62 5.71
C LEU A 69 -8.14 -7.84 5.00
N LEU A 70 -6.83 -7.92 4.82
CA LEU A 70 -6.18 -9.07 4.19
C LEU A 70 -6.43 -10.38 4.96
N MET A 71 -6.35 -10.32 6.30
CA MET A 71 -6.64 -11.47 7.17
C MET A 71 -8.11 -11.90 7.13
N MET A 72 -9.03 -10.94 6.99
CA MET A 72 -10.46 -11.24 6.91
C MET A 72 -10.87 -11.79 5.54
N SER A 73 -10.30 -11.25 4.47
CA SER A 73 -10.72 -11.55 3.09
C SER A 73 -9.98 -12.73 2.48
N PHE A 74 -8.67 -12.80 2.71
CA PHE A 74 -7.82 -13.84 2.14
C PHE A 74 -7.36 -14.87 3.17
N GLY A 75 -7.55 -14.61 4.46
CA GLY A 75 -7.13 -15.53 5.52
C GLY A 75 -5.62 -15.72 5.60
N VAL A 76 -4.83 -14.80 5.03
CA VAL A 76 -3.37 -14.90 4.98
C VAL A 76 -2.70 -13.62 5.46
N ILE A 77 -1.58 -13.79 6.17
CA ILE A 77 -0.64 -12.73 6.51
C ILE A 77 0.60 -12.94 5.65
N SER A 78 0.87 -12.01 4.74
CA SER A 78 2.10 -12.03 3.96
C SER A 78 3.19 -11.26 4.70
N ASN A 79 4.09 -11.98 5.38
CA ASN A 79 5.21 -11.38 6.10
C ASN A 79 6.26 -10.82 5.13
N VAL A 80 6.36 -11.40 3.94
CA VAL A 80 7.35 -11.00 2.93
C VAL A 80 6.81 -9.86 2.07
N ALA A 81 5.53 -9.47 2.22
CA ALA A 81 4.95 -8.31 1.54
C ALA A 81 5.78 -7.03 1.74
N LEU A 82 6.37 -6.83 2.93
CA LEU A 82 7.21 -5.66 3.19
C LEU A 82 8.48 -5.66 2.34
N ILE A 83 9.19 -6.79 2.31
CA ILE A 83 10.44 -6.94 1.54
C ILE A 83 10.13 -6.87 0.04
N ALA A 84 9.08 -7.55 -0.40
CA ALA A 84 8.62 -7.52 -1.79
C ALA A 84 8.24 -6.10 -2.21
N ASN A 85 7.41 -5.40 -1.43
CA ASN A 85 6.99 -4.04 -1.73
C ASN A 85 8.17 -3.06 -1.76
N MET A 86 9.14 -3.20 -0.87
CA MET A 86 10.34 -2.34 -0.88
C MET A 86 11.18 -2.53 -2.15
N LEU A 87 11.27 -3.76 -2.67
CA LEU A 87 12.01 -4.07 -3.89
C LEU A 87 11.22 -3.75 -5.17
N ILE A 88 9.89 -3.85 -5.12
CA ILE A 88 9.01 -3.79 -6.29
C ILE A 88 8.42 -2.37 -6.47
N LEU A 89 7.88 -1.75 -5.40
CA LEU A 89 7.15 -0.48 -5.48
C LEU A 89 7.91 0.66 -6.18
N PRO A 90 9.23 0.87 -5.98
CA PRO A 90 9.95 1.93 -6.68
C PRO A 90 9.92 1.80 -8.21
N PHE A 91 9.80 0.57 -8.71
CA PHE A 91 9.76 0.28 -10.14
C PHE A 91 8.35 0.23 -10.71
N VAL A 92 7.31 0.19 -9.87
CA VAL A 92 5.91 0.12 -10.31
C VAL A 92 5.52 1.30 -11.21
N PRO A 93 5.81 2.57 -10.87
CA PRO A 93 5.49 3.70 -11.76
C PRO A 93 6.17 3.60 -13.13
N LEU A 94 7.43 3.17 -13.14
CA LEU A 94 8.18 2.97 -14.38
C LEU A 94 7.59 1.83 -15.21
N ALA A 95 7.26 0.70 -14.58
CA ALA A 95 6.61 -0.43 -15.23
C ALA A 95 5.25 -0.05 -15.81
N MET A 96 4.44 0.72 -15.09
CA MET A 96 3.15 1.23 -15.59
C MET A 96 3.34 2.12 -16.83
N LEU A 97 4.29 3.05 -16.79
CA LEU A 97 4.58 3.93 -17.93
C LEU A 97 5.04 3.12 -19.15
N LEU A 98 5.99 2.22 -18.97
CA LEU A 98 6.55 1.41 -20.05
C LEU A 98 5.50 0.45 -20.66
N THR A 99 4.64 -0.13 -19.82
CA THR A 99 3.53 -1.00 -20.27
C THR A 99 2.48 -0.18 -21.03
N PHE A 100 2.14 1.01 -20.55
CA PHE A 100 1.23 1.91 -21.23
C PHE A 100 1.77 2.35 -22.60
N MET A 101 3.04 2.77 -22.65
CA MET A 101 3.72 3.16 -23.88
C MET A 101 3.80 2.01 -24.89
N SER A 102 4.08 0.79 -24.41
CA SER A 102 4.04 -0.43 -25.23
C SER A 102 2.66 -0.67 -25.84
N GLY A 103 1.59 -0.48 -25.07
CA GLY A 103 0.21 -0.65 -25.54
C GLY A 103 -0.21 0.42 -26.56
N VAL A 104 0.11 1.68 -26.32
CA VAL A 104 -0.23 2.80 -27.24
C VAL A 104 0.53 2.68 -28.56
N MET A 105 1.79 2.24 -28.51
CA MET A 105 2.64 2.10 -29.70
C MET A 105 2.42 0.81 -30.49
N VAL A 106 1.36 0.04 -30.20
CA VAL A 106 0.96 -1.14 -30.99
C VAL A 106 0.81 -0.81 -32.48
N PHE A 107 0.40 0.40 -32.82
CA PHE A 107 0.24 0.85 -34.22
C PHE A 107 1.57 1.06 -34.96
N VAL A 108 2.71 1.09 -34.27
CA VAL A 108 4.05 1.20 -34.87
C VAL A 108 4.93 0.04 -34.36
N PRO A 109 4.95 -1.11 -35.08
CA PRO A 109 5.51 -2.36 -34.57
C PRO A 109 6.96 -2.27 -34.09
N ILE A 110 7.80 -1.50 -34.79
CA ILE A 110 9.24 -1.37 -34.47
C ILE A 110 9.45 -0.65 -33.13
N ILE A 111 8.71 0.44 -32.89
CA ILE A 111 8.80 1.23 -31.66
C ILE A 111 8.14 0.47 -30.50
N GLY A 112 7.01 -0.20 -30.77
CA GLY A 112 6.33 -1.05 -29.81
C GLY A 112 7.23 -2.18 -29.29
N VAL A 113 7.96 -2.86 -30.16
CA VAL A 113 8.92 -3.91 -29.77
C VAL A 113 10.11 -3.34 -28.99
N LEU A 114 10.67 -2.20 -29.42
CA LEU A 114 11.78 -1.54 -28.72
C LEU A 114 11.43 -1.15 -27.28
N ILE A 115 10.18 -0.75 -27.03
CA ILE A 115 9.70 -0.42 -25.67
C ILE A 115 9.30 -1.69 -24.92
N ALA A 116 8.72 -2.70 -25.60
CA ALA A 116 8.32 -3.94 -24.95
C ALA A 116 9.50 -4.74 -24.36
N ILE A 117 10.69 -4.67 -24.95
CA ILE A 117 11.90 -5.35 -24.42
C ILE A 117 12.24 -4.88 -22.99
N PRO A 118 12.46 -3.59 -22.70
CA PRO A 118 12.70 -3.14 -21.34
C PRO A 118 11.49 -3.33 -20.43
N THR A 119 10.24 -3.22 -20.94
CA THR A 119 9.03 -3.52 -20.16
C THR A 119 9.01 -4.95 -19.67
N THR A 120 9.23 -5.92 -20.57
CA THR A 120 9.21 -7.35 -20.24
C THR A 120 10.35 -7.74 -19.31
N TRP A 121 11.54 -7.15 -19.48
CA TRP A 121 12.65 -7.37 -18.57
C TRP A 121 12.35 -6.86 -17.16
N LEU A 122 11.79 -5.64 -17.03
CA LEU A 122 11.42 -5.05 -15.75
C LEU A 122 10.30 -5.85 -15.05
N LEU A 123 9.26 -6.24 -15.79
CA LEU A 123 8.19 -7.09 -15.27
C LEU A 123 8.74 -8.47 -14.86
N GLY A 124 9.64 -9.05 -15.66
CA GLY A 124 10.31 -10.30 -15.33
C GLY A 124 11.10 -10.22 -14.02
N TYR A 125 11.80 -9.10 -13.79
CA TYR A 125 12.45 -8.84 -12.50
C TYR A 125 11.45 -8.80 -11.35
N MET A 126 10.34 -8.05 -11.48
CA MET A 126 9.30 -7.98 -10.43
C MET A 126 8.70 -9.35 -10.12
N ILE A 127 8.44 -10.17 -11.15
CA ILE A 127 7.91 -11.53 -11.00
C ILE A 127 8.95 -12.44 -10.34
N GLN A 128 10.22 -12.34 -10.72
CA GLN A 128 11.29 -13.16 -10.12
C GLN A 128 11.48 -12.82 -8.64
N VAL A 129 11.48 -11.53 -8.28
CA VAL A 129 11.50 -11.08 -6.89
C VAL A 129 10.30 -11.67 -6.14
N THR A 130 9.09 -11.57 -6.71
CA THR A 130 7.87 -12.11 -6.10
C THR A 130 7.97 -13.62 -5.86
N ASN A 131 8.41 -14.39 -6.85
CA ASN A 131 8.58 -15.85 -6.74
C ASN A 131 9.66 -16.23 -5.72
N TRP A 132 10.77 -15.49 -5.69
CA TRP A 132 11.82 -15.70 -4.70
C TRP A 132 11.31 -15.42 -3.28
N THR A 133 10.55 -14.34 -3.10
CA THR A 133 9.91 -14.01 -1.82
C THR A 133 8.81 -14.98 -1.40
N ALA A 134 8.11 -15.58 -2.36
CA ALA A 134 7.04 -16.55 -2.09
C ALA A 134 7.59 -17.95 -1.77
N GLY A 135 8.82 -18.26 -2.15
CA GLY A 135 9.46 -19.55 -1.88
C GLY A 135 9.85 -19.79 -0.41
N PHE A 136 9.73 -18.78 0.46
CA PHE A 136 9.98 -18.94 1.88
C PHE A 136 8.77 -19.58 2.59
N GLU A 137 8.98 -20.61 3.40
CA GLU A 137 7.89 -21.29 4.15
C GLU A 137 7.15 -20.35 5.13
N TRP A 138 7.79 -19.27 5.56
CA TRP A 138 7.23 -18.21 6.41
C TRP A 138 6.69 -17.03 5.59
N ALA A 139 6.61 -17.15 4.25
CA ALA A 139 6.15 -16.09 3.38
C ALA A 139 4.71 -15.72 3.63
N GLN A 140 3.88 -16.73 3.89
CA GLN A 140 2.46 -16.59 4.14
C GLN A 140 2.08 -17.43 5.35
N MET A 141 1.44 -16.81 6.32
CA MET A 141 0.83 -17.51 7.44
C MET A 141 -0.68 -17.48 7.25
N GLU A 142 -1.31 -18.65 7.14
CA GLU A 142 -2.76 -18.78 7.08
C GLU A 142 -3.35 -18.46 8.46
N VAL A 143 -3.92 -17.27 8.58
CA VAL A 143 -4.62 -16.81 9.77
C VAL A 143 -5.96 -16.24 9.31
N SER A 144 -7.00 -17.08 9.35
CA SER A 144 -8.37 -16.65 9.08
C SER A 144 -8.97 -16.00 10.32
N ILE A 145 -9.41 -14.75 10.19
CA ILE A 145 -9.94 -13.95 11.29
C ILE A 145 -11.43 -13.70 11.09
N ASN A 146 -12.22 -13.82 12.16
CA ASN A 146 -13.66 -13.54 12.12
C ASN A 146 -13.94 -12.03 12.17
N LEU A 147 -15.14 -11.59 11.75
CA LEU A 147 -15.51 -10.17 11.65
C LEU A 147 -15.33 -9.41 12.97
N TRP A 148 -15.64 -10.06 14.10
CA TRP A 148 -15.42 -9.50 15.44
C TRP A 148 -13.96 -9.27 15.78
N GLN A 149 -13.09 -10.22 15.42
CA GLN A 149 -11.66 -10.10 15.66
C GLN A 149 -11.04 -9.03 14.75
N CYS A 150 -11.53 -8.89 13.52
CA CYS A 150 -11.16 -7.79 12.61
C CYS A 150 -11.55 -6.42 13.19
N ALA A 151 -12.78 -6.30 13.73
CA ALA A 151 -13.23 -5.08 14.40
C ALA A 151 -12.36 -4.74 15.63
N VAL A 152 -12.02 -5.74 16.46
CA VAL A 152 -11.12 -5.57 17.60
C VAL A 152 -9.74 -5.07 17.17
N LEU A 153 -9.19 -5.62 16.09
CA LEU A 153 -7.90 -5.17 15.54
C LEU A 153 -7.96 -3.72 15.06
N TYR A 154 -9.03 -3.33 14.35
CA TYR A 154 -9.21 -1.94 13.94
C TYR A 154 -9.37 -1.00 15.14
N VAL A 155 -10.11 -1.39 16.16
CA VAL A 155 -10.23 -0.62 17.41
C VAL A 155 -8.88 -0.48 18.10
N ALA A 156 -8.09 -1.56 18.17
CA ALA A 156 -6.74 -1.52 18.72
C ALA A 156 -5.81 -0.58 17.94
N LEU A 157 -5.87 -0.61 16.59
CA LEU A 157 -5.13 0.32 15.73
C LEU A 157 -5.54 1.77 15.96
N ILE A 158 -6.84 2.04 16.09
CA ILE A 158 -7.35 3.40 16.38
C ILE A 158 -6.88 3.88 17.75
N LEU A 159 -6.94 3.03 18.78
CA LEU A 159 -6.43 3.37 20.11
C LEU A 159 -4.92 3.63 20.10
N ALA A 160 -4.15 2.83 19.36
CA ALA A 160 -2.71 3.03 19.17
C ALA A 160 -2.43 4.37 18.47
N MET A 161 -3.20 4.72 17.42
CA MET A 161 -3.09 6.02 16.75
C MET A 161 -3.41 7.19 17.70
N ILE A 162 -4.45 7.08 18.52
CA ILE A 162 -4.81 8.12 19.51
C ILE A 162 -3.70 8.27 20.57
N TRP A 163 -3.13 7.16 21.02
CA TRP A 163 -2.04 7.17 21.99
C TRP A 163 -0.77 7.80 21.41
N MET A 164 -0.39 7.43 20.18
CA MET A 164 0.72 8.05 19.45
C MET A 164 0.47 9.53 19.22
N LYS A 165 -0.74 9.93 18.81
CA LYS A 165 -1.10 11.35 18.65
C LYS A 165 -0.94 12.14 19.96
N LYS A 166 -1.34 11.55 21.09
CA LYS A 166 -1.17 12.17 22.41
C LYS A 166 0.30 12.33 22.81
N GLN A 167 1.14 11.33 22.50
CA GLN A 167 2.57 11.38 22.80
C GLN A 167 3.29 12.41 21.92
N THR A 168 2.99 12.44 20.63
CA THR A 168 3.74 13.28 19.69
C THR A 168 3.19 14.71 19.57
N LYS A 169 2.07 15.03 20.24
CA LYS A 169 1.37 16.33 20.19
C LYS A 169 1.19 16.89 18.77
N LEU A 170 1.12 16.01 17.78
CA LEU A 170 1.00 16.39 16.39
C LEU A 170 -0.43 16.78 16.03
N ASP A 171 -0.56 17.97 15.46
CA ASP A 171 -1.77 18.40 14.79
C ASP A 171 -1.76 17.88 13.35
N LEU A 172 -2.42 16.74 13.11
CA LEU A 172 -2.63 16.19 11.76
C LEU A 172 -3.33 17.19 10.82
N ALA A 173 -4.03 18.20 11.37
CA ALA A 173 -4.66 19.27 10.62
C ALA A 173 -3.70 20.38 10.15
N LYS A 174 -2.48 20.46 10.71
CA LYS A 174 -1.45 21.46 10.35
C LYS A 174 -0.36 20.93 9.44
N ILE A 175 -0.33 19.61 9.20
CA ILE A 175 0.59 19.01 8.23
C ILE A 175 -0.02 19.29 6.86
N ASN A 176 0.43 20.38 6.24
CA ASN A 176 0.04 20.74 4.90
C ASN A 176 0.67 19.72 3.94
N ILE A 177 -0.13 18.79 3.42
CA ILE A 177 0.30 17.72 2.49
C ILE A 177 0.50 18.28 1.07
N VAL A 178 0.77 19.58 0.96
CA VAL A 178 0.97 20.33 -0.28
C VAL A 178 2.19 21.23 -0.08
N GLU A 179 3.36 20.61 -0.11
CA GLU A 179 4.59 21.24 -0.60
C GLU A 179 5.21 20.32 -1.66
#